data_AF-A0A1H1NFX2-F1
#
_entry.id   AF-A0A1H1NFX2-F1
#
_cell.length_a   1.000
_cell.length_b   1.000
_cell.length_c   1.000
_cell.angle_alpha   90.00
_cell.angle_beta   90.00
_cell.angle_gamma   90.00
#
_symmetry.space_group_name_H-M   'P 1'
#
loop_
_entity.id
_entity.type
_entity.pdbx_description
1 polymer ?
#
loop_
_entity_poly.entity_id
_entity_poly.type
_entity_poly.pdbx_seq_one_letter_code
_entity_poly.pdbx_strand_id
1 'polypeptide(L)'
;MSDLTRWNSQALLDLQANLRLAYRGVEDETNDLEKSLEAKLQDWDGDAKNAYWEAKAQWEKAIRELNGVLDQLHVAVQNVHENYTATERSNTTIFQ
;
A
#
# COMPACT_ATOMS: atom_id res chain seq x y z
N MET A 1 -16.76 10.85 -22.04
CA MET A 1 -16.19 9.72 -21.25
C MET A 1 -14.79 10.03 -20.67
N SER A 2 -14.08 11.06 -21.14
CA SER A 2 -12.76 11.47 -20.62
C SER A 2 -12.75 11.87 -19.15
N ASP A 3 -13.81 12.54 -18.66
CA ASP A 3 -13.83 13.11 -17.31
C ASP A 3 -13.93 12.07 -16.19
N LEU A 4 -14.70 10.99 -16.41
CA LEU A 4 -14.82 9.90 -15.45
C LEU A 4 -13.49 9.14 -15.29
N THR A 5 -12.80 8.86 -16.40
CA THR A 5 -11.49 8.20 -16.39
C THR A 5 -10.42 9.07 -15.72
N ARG A 6 -10.41 10.37 -16.00
CA ARG A 6 -9.49 11.32 -15.38
C ARG A 6 -9.71 11.44 -13.87
N TRP A 7 -10.97 11.52 -13.44
CA TRP A 7 -11.33 11.53 -12.02
C TRP A 7 -10.89 10.23 -11.33
N ASN A 8 -11.16 9.08 -11.95
CA ASN A 8 -10.80 7.79 -11.39
C ASN A 8 -9.27 7.63 -11.28
N SER A 9 -8.51 8.09 -12.28
CA SER A 9 -7.04 8.11 -12.23
C SER A 9 -6.49 8.95 -11.09
N GLN A 10 -7.06 10.14 -10.83
CA GLN A 10 -6.59 10.99 -9.72
C GLN A 10 -6.86 10.34 -8.37
N ALA A 11 -8.06 9.77 -8.18
CA ALA A 11 -8.42 9.07 -6.95
C ALA A 11 -7.49 7.89 -6.65
N LEU A 12 -7.04 7.15 -7.68
CA LEU A 12 -6.08 6.05 -7.53
C LEU A 12 -4.68 6.55 -7.13
N LEU A 13 -4.22 7.68 -7.69
CA LEU A 13 -2.94 8.30 -7.31
C LEU A 13 -2.97 8.81 -5.87
N ASP A 14 -4.06 9.44 -5.45
CA ASP A 14 -4.24 9.93 -4.09
C ASP A 14 -4.27 8.76 -3.09
N LEU A 15 -4.99 7.68 -3.42
CA LEU A 15 -5.01 6.46 -2.63
C LEU A 15 -3.60 5.85 -2.50
N GLN A 16 -2.83 5.79 -3.60
CA GLN A 16 -1.46 5.28 -3.58
C GLN A 16 -0.56 6.11 -2.65
N ALA A 17 -0.69 7.44 -2.70
CA ALA A 17 0.08 8.33 -1.83
C ALA A 17 -0.27 8.13 -0.35
N ASN A 18 -1.57 8.06 -0.03
CA ASN A 18 -2.06 7.83 1.33
C ASN A 18 -1.62 6.47 1.88
N LEU A 19 -1.71 5.40 1.07
CA LEU A 19 -1.28 4.07 1.47
C LEU A 19 0.23 3.99 1.70
N ARG A 20 1.05 4.67 0.89
CA ARG A 20 2.50 4.77 1.11
C ARG A 20 2.86 5.53 2.38
N LEU A 21 2.07 6.52 2.77
CA LEU A 21 2.26 7.24 4.03
C LEU A 21 1.86 6.37 5.22
N ALA A 22 0.71 5.71 5.15
CA ALA A 22 0.25 4.77 6.16
C ALA A 22 1.25 3.61 6.35
N TYR A 23 1.77 3.05 5.25
CA TYR A 23 2.82 2.02 5.27
C TYR A 23 4.04 2.48 6.06
N ARG A 24 4.58 3.67 5.73
CA ARG A 24 5.76 4.21 6.40
C ARG A 24 5.50 4.48 7.88
N GLY A 25 4.35 5.03 8.22
CA GLY A 25 3.97 5.24 9.63
C GLY A 25 3.94 3.94 10.43
N VAL A 26 3.32 2.89 9.86
CA VAL A 26 3.27 1.56 10.51
C VAL A 26 4.68 0.96 10.62
N GLU A 27 5.50 1.03 9.57
CA GLU A 27 6.86 0.51 9.58
C GLU A 27 7.75 1.23 10.61
N ASP A 28 7.67 2.56 10.67
CA ASP A 28 8.44 3.38 11.61
C ASP A 28 8.03 3.10 13.07
N GLU A 29 6.73 3.15 13.37
CA GLU A 29 6.21 2.87 14.71
C GLU A 29 6.57 1.45 15.17
N THR A 30 6.50 0.49 14.25
CA THR A 30 6.84 -0.90 14.53
C THR A 30 8.34 -1.04 14.81
N ASN A 31 9.21 -0.45 13.99
CA ASN A 31 10.66 -0.54 14.17
C ASN A 31 11.12 0.09 15.48
N ASP A 32 10.53 1.23 15.86
CA ASP A 32 10.84 1.91 17.11
C ASP A 32 10.33 1.13 18.33
N LEU A 33 9.13 0.55 18.21
CA LEU A 33 8.59 -0.35 19.21
C LEU A 33 9.47 -1.60 19.36
N GLU A 34 9.83 -2.27 18.26
CA GLU A 34 10.68 -3.46 18.28
C GLU A 34 12.02 -3.18 18.95
N LYS A 35 12.73 -2.11 18.58
CA LYS A 35 14.00 -1.76 19.23
C LYS A 35 13.84 -1.52 20.72
N SER A 36 12.76 -0.85 21.13
CA SER A 36 12.50 -0.53 22.54
C SER A 36 12.12 -1.77 23.35
N LEU A 37 11.34 -2.68 22.75
CA LEU A 37 10.86 -3.90 23.39
C LEU A 37 11.94 -4.98 23.42
N GLU A 38 12.66 -5.22 22.32
CA GLU A 38 13.73 -6.23 22.22
C GLU A 38 14.84 -6.00 23.26
N ALA A 39 15.20 -4.74 23.53
CA ALA A 39 16.18 -4.39 24.55
C ALA A 39 15.80 -4.88 25.96
N LYS A 40 14.49 -4.92 26.26
CA LYS A 40 13.93 -5.34 27.55
C LYS A 40 13.32 -6.74 27.50
N LEU A 41 13.24 -7.34 26.32
CA LEU A 41 12.57 -8.61 26.10
C LEU A 41 13.19 -9.71 26.93
N GLN A 42 14.52 -9.68 27.14
CA GLN A 42 15.21 -10.64 28.02
C GLN A 42 14.62 -10.68 29.43
N ASP A 43 14.20 -9.54 29.97
CA ASP A 43 13.66 -9.36 31.34
C ASP A 43 12.17 -9.71 31.46
N TRP A 44 11.49 -9.98 30.34
CA TRP A 44 10.07 -10.28 30.32
C TRP A 44 9.81 -11.75 30.67
N ASP A 45 8.71 -11.99 31.39
CA ASP A 45 8.19 -13.33 31.63
C ASP A 45 7.75 -14.02 30.32
N GLY A 46 7.66 -15.34 30.34
CA GLY A 46 7.37 -16.16 29.15
C GLY A 46 6.08 -15.78 28.43
N ASP A 47 5.02 -15.45 29.17
CA ASP A 47 3.72 -15.07 28.59
C ASP A 47 3.78 -13.71 27.88
N ALA A 48 4.51 -12.74 28.44
CA ALA A 48 4.69 -11.43 27.82
C ALA A 48 5.53 -11.53 26.54
N LYS A 49 6.53 -12.42 26.51
CA LYS A 49 7.30 -12.74 25.29
C LYS A 49 6.39 -13.32 24.21
N ASN A 50 5.53 -14.27 24.56
CA ASN A 50 4.61 -14.88 23.61
C ASN A 50 3.63 -13.87 23.01
N ALA A 51 3.02 -13.01 23.85
CA ALA A 51 2.12 -11.95 23.40
C ALA A 51 2.81 -10.96 22.45
N TYR A 52 4.08 -10.62 22.71
CA TYR A 52 4.88 -9.81 21.81
C TYR A 52 5.04 -10.47 20.43
N TRP A 53 5.42 -11.75 20.38
CA TRP A 53 5.60 -12.47 19.11
C TRP A 53 4.29 -12.60 18.33
N GLU A 54 3.16 -12.77 19.01
CA GLU A 54 1.84 -12.77 18.37
C GLU A 54 1.49 -11.41 17.76
N ALA A 55 1.68 -10.33 18.52
CA ALA A 55 1.50 -8.97 18.02
C ALA A 55 2.42 -8.72 16.82
N LYS A 56 3.67 -9.23 16.89
CA LYS A 56 4.65 -9.13 15.81
C LYS A 56 4.18 -9.72 14.51
N ALA A 57 3.71 -10.97 14.58
CA ALA A 57 3.17 -11.64 13.42
C ALA A 57 1.97 -10.89 12.81
N GLN A 58 1.14 -10.24 13.64
CA GLN A 58 -0.04 -9.50 13.17
C GLN A 58 0.34 -8.22 12.42
N TRP A 59 1.23 -7.37 12.95
CA TRP A 59 1.62 -6.15 12.24
C TRP A 59 2.41 -6.48 10.97
N GLU A 60 3.30 -7.48 10.98
CA GLU A 60 4.04 -7.87 9.79
C GLU A 60 3.11 -8.39 8.70
N LYS A 61 2.05 -9.11 9.10
CA LYS A 61 1.01 -9.56 8.17
C LYS A 61 0.28 -8.37 7.56
N ALA A 62 -0.14 -7.39 8.36
CA ALA A 62 -0.80 -6.19 7.86
C ALA A 62 0.09 -5.40 6.88
N ILE A 63 1.38 -5.27 7.17
CA ILE A 63 2.38 -4.64 6.29
C ILE A 63 2.45 -5.37 4.94
N ARG A 64 2.51 -6.72 4.95
CA ARG A 64 2.52 -7.52 3.71
C ARG A 64 1.23 -7.35 2.91
N GLU A 65 0.08 -7.33 3.57
CA GLU A 65 -1.22 -7.12 2.92
C GLU A 65 -1.30 -5.74 2.26
N LEU A 66 -0.83 -4.70 2.95
CA LEU A 66 -0.75 -3.33 2.40
C LEU A 66 0.13 -3.26 1.15
N ASN A 67 1.28 -3.93 1.16
CA ASN A 67 2.14 -4.04 -0.02
C ASN A 67 1.41 -4.73 -1.19
N GLY A 68 0.69 -5.81 -0.92
CA GLY A 68 -0.11 -6.49 -1.95
C GLY A 68 -1.21 -5.60 -2.55
N VAL A 69 -1.84 -4.74 -1.73
CA VAL A 69 -2.81 -3.75 -2.22
C VAL A 69 -2.15 -2.68 -3.08
N LEU A 70 -0.95 -2.20 -2.69
CA LEU A 70 -0.19 -1.24 -3.48
C LEU A 70 0.20 -1.78 -4.86
N ASP A 71 0.58 -3.06 -4.94
CA ASP A 71 0.90 -3.71 -6.22
C ASP A 71 -0.34 -3.83 -7.12
N GLN A 72 -1.47 -4.25 -6.56
CA GLN A 72 -2.74 -4.31 -7.30
C GLN A 72 -3.16 -2.93 -7.82
N LEU A 73 -2.98 -1.90 -6.99
CA LEU A 73 -3.26 -0.52 -7.36
C LEU A 73 -2.36 -0.04 -8.50
N HIS A 74 -1.06 -0.39 -8.47
CA HIS A 74 -0.13 -0.06 -9.53
C HIS A 74 -0.58 -0.64 -10.88
N VAL A 75 -0.96 -1.92 -10.90
CA VAL A 75 -1.49 -2.59 -12.10
C VAL A 75 -2.77 -1.92 -12.60
N ALA A 76 -3.69 -1.57 -11.70
CA ALA A 76 -4.93 -0.88 -12.06
C ALA A 76 -4.65 0.49 -12.73
N VAL A 77 -3.69 1.26 -12.21
CA VAL A 77 -3.29 2.55 -12.79
C VAL A 77 -2.68 2.38 -14.19
N GLN A 78 -1.83 1.38 -14.39
CA GLN A 78 -1.25 1.07 -15.71
C GLN A 78 -2.33 0.72 -16.74
N ASN A 79 -3.27 -0.16 -16.35
CA ASN A 79 -4.39 -0.55 -17.22
C ASN A 79 -5.26 0.65 -17.62
N VAL A 80 -5.52 1.59 -16.70
CA VAL A 80 -6.28 2.82 -17.01
C VAL A 80 -5.52 3.69 -18.02
N HIS A 81 -4.20 3.81 -17.87
CA HIS A 81 -3.35 4.61 -18.78
C HIS A 81 -3.26 4.02 -20.19
N GLU A 82 -3.11 2.69 -20.30
CA GLU A 82 -3.07 1.98 -21.58
C GLU A 82 -4.40 2.10 -22.32
N ASN A 83 -5.51 1.87 -21.62
CA ASN A 83 -6.86 1.99 -22.20
C ASN A 83 -7.16 3.41 -22.68
N TYR A 84 -6.71 4.44 -21.96
CA TYR A 84 -6.82 5.84 -22.39
C TYR A 84 -6.07 6.09 -23.70
N THR A 85 -4.80 5.71 -23.77
CA THR A 85 -3.93 5.96 -24.92
C THR A 85 -4.40 5.22 -26.17
N ALA A 86 -4.86 3.98 -26.02
CA ALA A 86 -5.42 3.19 -27.11
C ALA A 86 -6.74 3.79 -27.64
N THR A 87 -7.61 4.24 -26.73
CA THR A 87 -8.91 4.83 -27.09
C THR A 87 -8.74 6.19 -27.78
N GLU A 88 -7.85 7.06 -27.28
CA GLU A 88 -7.56 8.34 -27.94
C GLU A 88 -6.95 8.16 -29.33
N ARG A 89 -5.99 7.23 -29.48
CA ARG A 89 -5.40 6.92 -30.79
C ARG A 89 -6.46 6.37 -31.75
N SER A 90 -7.27 5.41 -31.33
CA SER A 90 -8.30 4.84 -32.19
C SER A 90 -9.31 5.90 -32.65
N ASN A 91 -9.75 6.79 -31.76
CA ASN A 91 -10.63 7.90 -32.14
C ASN A 91 -9.95 8.90 -33.08
N THR A 92 -8.69 9.28 -32.84
CA THR A 92 -7.97 10.18 -33.75
C THR A 92 -7.71 9.57 -35.13
N THR A 93 -7.61 8.24 -35.24
CA THR A 93 -7.45 7.56 -36.54
C THR A 93 -8.77 7.40 -37.30
N ILE A 94 -9.92 7.39 -36.62
CA ILE A 94 -11.25 7.29 -37.23
C ILE A 94 -11.75 8.64 -37.75
N PHE A 95 -11.28 9.75 -37.17
CA PHE A 95 -11.70 11.12 -37.53
C PHE A 95 -10.67 11.89 -38.40
N GLN A 96 -9.69 11.21 -39.00
CA GLN A 96 -8.84 11.72 -40.09
C GLN A 96 -9.19 11.03 -41.40
#